data_AF-A0A7J4Q1K7-F1
#
_entry.id   AF-A0A7J4Q1K7-F1
#
_cell.length_a   1.000
_cell.length_b   1.000
_cell.length_c   1.000
_cell.angle_alpha   90.00
_cell.angle_beta   90.00
_cell.angle_gamma   90.00
#
_symmetry.space_group_name_H-M   'P 1'
#
loop_
_entity.id
_entity.type
_entity.pdbx_description
1 polymer ?
#
loop_
_entity_poly.entity_id
_entity_poly.type
_entity_poly.pdbx_seq_one_letter_code
_entity_poly.pdbx_strand_id
1 'polypeptide(L)'
;MGWWPFGSKKSSKRMRIDDPLLKDARTWISELRDVCEMNFEQPEEARRRIRHMQVEWHDAMEQGVLSAPNREGLEARAFRLLSCADDEWMNWLDDLDFWKSGWKPASSADNEA
;
A
#
# COMPACT_ATOMS: atom_id res chain seq x y z
N MET A 1 40.25 -8.68 26.07
CA MET A 1 38.91 -9.07 26.56
C MET A 1 38.19 -7.82 27.05
N GLY A 2 37.75 -6.96 26.11
CA GLY A 2 37.00 -5.74 26.43
C GLY A 2 35.52 -5.95 26.12
N TRP A 3 34.72 -6.07 27.17
CA TRP A 3 33.26 -6.27 27.15
C TRP A 3 32.57 -4.94 26.82
N TRP A 4 31.91 -4.84 25.67
CA TRP A 4 31.09 -3.66 25.33
C TRP A 4 29.69 -3.76 25.98
N PRO A 5 29.15 -2.68 26.58
CA PRO A 5 27.85 -2.70 27.24
C PRO A 5 26.76 -2.18 26.29
N PHE A 6 26.05 -3.06 25.59
CA PHE A 6 24.82 -2.64 24.93
C PHE A 6 23.71 -2.55 25.97
N GLY A 7 23.50 -1.32 26.46
CA GLY A 7 22.40 -0.96 27.35
C GLY A 7 21.06 -1.40 26.77
N SER A 8 20.23 -2.03 27.61
CA SER A 8 18.90 -2.50 27.25
C SER A 8 17.99 -1.33 26.86
N LYS A 9 17.85 -1.07 25.56
CA LYS A 9 16.69 -0.33 25.08
C LYS A 9 15.49 -1.26 25.22
N LYS A 10 14.63 -0.99 26.21
CA LYS A 10 13.24 -1.46 26.19
C LYS A 10 12.57 -0.82 24.99
N SER A 11 12.82 -1.39 23.81
CA SER A 11 11.96 -1.16 22.67
C SER A 11 10.60 -1.67 23.11
N SER A 12 9.66 -0.76 23.32
CA SER A 12 8.25 -1.10 23.41
C SER A 12 7.91 -1.81 22.11
N LYS A 13 8.13 -3.12 22.08
CA LYS A 13 7.53 -4.01 21.10
C LYS A 13 6.04 -3.83 21.32
N ARG A 14 5.43 -2.89 20.57
CA ARG A 14 4.08 -3.12 20.07
C ARG A 14 4.14 -4.53 19.53
N MET A 15 3.51 -5.43 20.27
CA MET A 15 3.46 -6.85 19.95
C MET A 15 3.03 -6.90 18.50
N ARG A 16 3.94 -7.31 17.61
CA ARG A 16 3.55 -7.66 16.25
C ARG A 16 2.60 -8.83 16.47
N ILE A 17 1.31 -8.55 16.37
CA ILE A 17 0.30 -9.59 16.29
C ILE A 17 0.59 -10.21 14.94
N ASP A 18 1.38 -11.28 14.96
CA ASP A 18 1.64 -12.14 13.81
C ASP A 18 0.46 -13.10 13.75
N ASP A 19 -0.73 -12.54 13.55
CA ASP A 19 -1.94 -13.32 13.33
C ASP A 19 -1.94 -13.70 11.85
N PRO A 20 -1.81 -15.00 11.52
CA PRO A 20 -1.77 -15.49 10.13
C PRO A 20 -3.03 -15.15 9.31
N LEU A 21 -4.09 -14.67 9.96
CA LEU A 21 -5.32 -14.19 9.33
C LEU A 21 -5.26 -12.69 8.98
N LEU A 22 -4.28 -11.94 9.46
CA LEU A 22 -4.10 -10.54 9.10
C LEU A 22 -3.63 -10.45 7.66
N LYS A 23 -4.40 -9.75 6.83
CA LYS A 23 -4.05 -9.49 5.42
C LYS A 23 -2.69 -8.79 5.35
N ASP A 24 -1.70 -9.46 4.75
CA ASP A 24 -0.39 -8.87 4.46
C ASP A 24 -0.53 -7.76 3.40
N ALA A 25 0.46 -6.86 3.32
CA ALA A 25 0.51 -5.77 2.34
C ALA A 25 0.23 -6.24 0.91
N ARG A 26 0.73 -7.44 0.58
CA ARG A 26 0.53 -8.08 -0.72
C ARG A 26 -0.94 -8.38 -1.00
N THR A 27 -1.69 -8.83 -0.01
CA THR A 27 -3.13 -9.12 -0.15
C THR A 27 -3.91 -7.86 -0.49
N TRP A 28 -3.64 -6.74 0.18
CA TRP A 28 -4.29 -5.47 -0.13
C TRP A 28 -3.94 -4.92 -1.51
N ILE A 29 -2.69 -5.10 -1.95
CA ILE A 29 -2.27 -4.72 -3.31
C ILE A 29 -2.97 -5.59 -4.35
N SER A 30 -3.07 -6.91 -4.11
CA SER A 30 -3.81 -7.82 -4.99
C SER A 30 -5.28 -7.44 -5.07
N GLU A 31 -5.94 -7.16 -3.94
CA GLU A 31 -7.36 -6.74 -3.94
C GLU A 31 -7.58 -5.42 -4.69
N LEU A 32 -6.67 -4.45 -4.53
CA LEU A 32 -6.71 -3.20 -5.30
C LEU A 32 -6.57 -3.48 -6.80
N ARG A 33 -5.64 -4.36 -7.17
CA ARG A 33 -5.42 -4.78 -8.55
C ARG A 33 -6.67 -5.47 -9.13
N ASP A 34 -7.24 -6.43 -8.40
CA ASP A 34 -8.43 -7.17 -8.81
C ASP A 34 -9.61 -6.22 -9.07
N VAL A 35 -9.81 -5.21 -8.21
CA VAL A 35 -10.84 -4.17 -8.43
C VAL A 35 -10.63 -3.42 -9.74
N CYS A 36 -9.38 -3.08 -10.06
CA CYS A 36 -9.05 -2.39 -11.31
C CYS A 36 -9.24 -3.30 -12.52
N GLU A 37 -8.73 -4.53 -12.46
CA GLU A 37 -8.80 -5.52 -13.54
C GLU A 37 -10.23 -6.00 -13.81
N MET A 38 -11.09 -6.12 -12.79
CA MET A 38 -12.50 -6.47 -12.99
C MET A 38 -13.30 -5.35 -13.68
N ASN A 39 -12.81 -4.12 -13.64
CA ASN A 39 -13.48 -2.94 -14.18
C ASN A 39 -12.59 -2.22 -15.21
N PHE A 40 -11.72 -2.95 -15.92
CA PHE A 40 -10.75 -2.34 -16.86
C PHE A 40 -11.44 -1.55 -17.99
N GLU A 41 -12.62 -2.00 -18.44
CA GLU A 41 -13.45 -1.30 -19.44
C GLU A 41 -14.31 -0.17 -18.83
N GLN A 42 -14.41 -0.11 -17.50
CA GLN A 42 -15.22 0.87 -16.76
C GLN A 42 -14.39 1.55 -15.65
N PRO A 43 -13.41 2.40 -15.99
CA PRO A 43 -12.50 3.01 -15.02
C PRO A 43 -13.20 3.78 -13.91
N GLU A 44 -14.34 4.42 -14.19
CA GLU A 44 -15.11 5.15 -13.19
C GLU A 44 -15.68 4.24 -12.08
N GLU A 45 -16.12 3.02 -12.41
CA GLU A 45 -16.58 2.06 -11.40
C GLU A 45 -15.40 1.55 -10.56
N ALA A 46 -14.24 1.33 -11.18
CA ALA A 46 -12.99 1.04 -10.45
C ALA A 46 -12.67 2.18 -9.47
N ARG A 47 -12.65 3.43 -9.94
CA ARG A 47 -12.36 4.63 -9.12
C ARG A 47 -13.32 4.75 -7.95
N ARG A 48 -14.62 4.51 -8.15
CA ARG A 48 -15.61 4.48 -7.07
C ARG A 48 -15.26 3.43 -6.02
N ARG A 49 -14.93 2.20 -6.43
CA ARG A 49 -14.56 1.13 -5.50
C ARG A 49 -13.24 1.44 -4.78
N ILE A 50 -12.25 2.01 -5.46
CA ILE A 50 -10.98 2.43 -4.84
C ILE A 50 -11.23 3.44 -3.70
N ARG A 51 -12.14 4.42 -3.89
CA ARG A 51 -12.50 5.35 -2.80
C ARG A 51 -13.11 4.65 -1.59
N HIS A 52 -13.88 3.58 -1.79
CA HIS A 52 -14.37 2.76 -0.68
C HIS A 52 -13.22 2.00 -0.01
N MET A 53 -12.28 1.46 -0.79
CA MET A 53 -11.10 0.79 -0.24
C MET A 53 -10.23 1.73 0.60
N GLN A 54 -10.12 3.01 0.24
CA GLN A 54 -9.40 4.00 1.08
C GLN A 54 -10.00 4.12 2.50
N VAL A 55 -11.33 4.01 2.63
CA VAL A 55 -12.00 3.96 3.94
C VAL A 55 -11.69 2.64 4.65
N GLU A 56 -11.78 1.50 3.95
CA GLU A 56 -11.45 0.19 4.51
C GLU A 56 -9.98 0.12 5.01
N TRP A 57 -9.04 0.73 4.29
CA TRP A 57 -7.63 0.83 4.68
C TRP A 57 -7.43 1.74 5.89
N HIS A 58 -8.18 2.85 5.96
CA HIS A 58 -8.18 3.72 7.13
C HIS A 58 -8.60 2.95 8.38
N ASP A 59 -9.74 2.28 8.33
CA ASP A 59 -10.30 1.51 9.45
C ASP A 59 -9.38 0.35 9.85
N ALA A 60 -8.82 -0.36 8.86
CA ALA A 60 -7.85 -1.44 9.10
C ALA A 60 -6.56 -0.92 9.77
N MET A 61 -6.14 0.31 9.46
CA MET A 61 -4.97 0.94 10.09
C MET A 61 -5.27 1.36 11.53
N GLU A 62 -6.45 1.91 11.81
CA GLU A 62 -6.90 2.24 13.18
C GLU A 62 -7.01 0.99 14.07
N GLN A 63 -7.44 -0.13 13.49
CA GLN A 63 -7.51 -1.44 14.17
C GLN A 63 -6.15 -2.14 14.33
N GLY A 64 -5.08 -1.58 13.74
CA GLY A 64 -3.73 -2.16 13.78
C GLY A 64 -3.52 -3.36 12.85
N VAL A 65 -4.48 -3.65 11.97
CA VAL A 65 -4.40 -4.72 10.94
C VAL A 65 -3.50 -4.29 9.79
N LEU A 66 -3.59 -3.02 9.38
CA LEU A 66 -2.78 -2.43 8.31
C LEU A 66 -1.70 -1.52 8.89
N SER A 67 -0.44 -1.78 8.55
CA SER A 67 0.66 -0.92 8.98
C SER A 67 0.66 0.42 8.23
N ALA A 68 1.09 1.49 8.90
CA ALA A 68 1.23 2.83 8.28
C ALA A 68 2.00 2.85 6.94
N PRO A 69 3.18 2.21 6.81
CA PRO A 69 3.90 2.23 5.52
C PRO A 69 3.16 1.44 4.42
N ASN A 70 2.42 0.38 4.77
CA ASN A 70 1.60 -0.34 3.80
C ASN A 70 0.42 0.52 3.33
N ARG A 71 -0.25 1.23 4.26
CA ARG A 71 -1.32 2.17 3.94
C ARG A 71 -0.80 3.27 3.01
N GLU A 72 0.32 3.90 3.33
CA GLU A 72 0.92 4.94 2.50
C GLU A 72 1.20 4.45 1.06
N GLY A 73 1.72 3.23 0.92
CA GLY A 73 1.95 2.62 -0.39
C GLY A 73 0.66 2.31 -1.18
N LEU A 74 -0.44 1.99 -0.50
CA LEU A 74 -1.76 1.81 -1.13
C LEU A 74 -2.37 3.14 -1.53
N GLU A 75 -2.30 4.15 -0.66
CA GLU A 75 -2.80 5.51 -0.91
C GLU A 75 -2.06 6.17 -2.08
N ALA A 76 -0.74 5.98 -2.19
CA ALA A 76 0.05 6.49 -3.31
C ALA A 76 -0.37 5.88 -4.65
N ARG A 77 -0.73 4.59 -4.67
CA ARG A 77 -1.27 3.92 -5.86
C ARG A 77 -2.67 4.40 -6.18
N ALA A 78 -3.54 4.43 -5.17
CA ALA A 78 -4.90 4.94 -5.30
C ALA A 78 -4.90 6.36 -5.85
N PHE A 79 -4.02 7.24 -5.38
CA PHE A 79 -3.87 8.58 -5.90
C PHE A 79 -3.62 8.58 -7.42
N ARG A 80 -2.70 7.74 -7.92
CA ARG A 80 -2.44 7.62 -9.37
C ARG A 80 -3.66 7.13 -10.13
N LEU A 81 -4.28 6.04 -9.67
CA LEU A 81 -5.46 5.44 -10.30
C LEU A 81 -6.68 6.38 -10.30
N LEU A 82 -6.85 7.17 -9.24
CA LEU A 82 -7.95 8.12 -9.09
C LEU A 82 -7.73 9.43 -9.86
N SER A 83 -6.50 9.75 -10.26
CA SER A 83 -6.15 11.03 -10.91
C SER A 83 -5.70 10.90 -12.36
N CYS A 84 -5.34 9.69 -12.81
CA CYS A 84 -4.94 9.47 -14.20
C CYS A 84 -6.13 9.66 -15.14
N ALA A 85 -5.83 10.01 -16.39
CA ALA A 85 -6.83 10.01 -17.45
C ALA A 85 -7.21 8.58 -17.86
N ASP A 86 -8.31 8.45 -18.60
CA ASP A 86 -8.84 7.13 -18.99
C ASP A 86 -7.94 6.43 -20.02
N ASP A 87 -7.24 7.17 -20.87
CA ASP A 87 -6.23 6.65 -21.81
C ASP A 87 -4.93 6.22 -21.10
N GLU A 88 -4.63 6.80 -19.95
CA GLU A 88 -3.52 6.40 -19.09
C GLU A 88 -3.84 5.20 -18.19
N TRP A 89 -5.13 4.90 -17.98
CA TRP A 89 -5.59 3.85 -17.07
C TRP A 89 -4.93 2.50 -17.37
N MET A 90 -5.04 2.03 -18.62
CA MET A 90 -4.49 0.73 -19.02
C MET A 90 -2.97 0.67 -18.85
N ASN A 91 -2.26 1.79 -19.07
CA ASN A 91 -0.81 1.83 -18.89
C ASN A 91 -0.40 1.56 -17.43
N TRP A 92 -1.19 2.05 -16.45
CA TRP A 92 -0.94 1.76 -15.04
C TRP A 92 -1.29 0.32 -14.67
N LEU A 93 -2.33 -0.25 -15.29
CA LEU A 93 -2.72 -1.65 -15.05
C LEU A 93 -1.63 -2.61 -15.56
N ASP A 94 -1.05 -2.31 -16.73
CA ASP A 94 0.00 -3.10 -17.37
C ASP A 94 1.40 -2.93 -16.75
N ASP A 95 1.60 -1.90 -15.91
CA ASP A 95 2.87 -1.68 -15.21
C ASP A 95 3.08 -2.70 -14.07
N LEU A 96 3.87 -3.74 -14.34
CA LEU A 96 4.19 -4.76 -13.34
C LEU A 96 5.00 -4.21 -12.15
N ASP A 97 5.79 -3.15 -12.34
CA ASP A 97 6.56 -2.52 -11.26
C ASP A 97 5.64 -1.74 -10.31
N PHE A 98 4.59 -1.11 -10.84
CA PHE A 98 3.54 -0.46 -10.06
C PHE A 98 2.92 -1.39 -9.01
N TRP A 99 2.75 -2.68 -9.33
CA TRP A 99 2.16 -3.66 -8.44
C TRP A 99 3.15 -4.36 -7.48
N LYS A 100 4.45 -4.06 -7.54
CA LYS A 100 5.45 -4.66 -6.64
C LYS A 100 5.37 -4.10 -5.22
N SER A 101 5.50 -4.97 -4.22
CA SER A 101 5.71 -4.55 -2.84
C SER A 101 6.97 -3.65 -2.74
N GLY A 102 6.81 -2.42 -2.26
CA GLY A 102 7.91 -1.45 -2.15
C GLY A 102 7.99 -0.41 -3.28
N TRP A 103 7.08 -0.42 -4.26
CA TRP A 103 6.94 0.67 -5.23
C TRP A 103 6.75 2.02 -4.53
N LYS A 104 7.37 3.06 -5.09
CA LYS A 104 7.23 4.45 -4.68
C LYS A 104 7.01 5.32 -5.92
N PRO A 105 6.23 6.40 -5.83
CA PRO A 105 6.07 7.32 -6.95
C PRO A 105 7.40 8.04 -7.25
N ALA A 106 7.67 8.32 -8.53
CA ALA A 106 8.93 8.93 -8.98
C ALA A 106 9.29 10.24 -8.25
N SER A 107 8.31 11.09 -7.92
CA SER A 107 8.54 12.36 -7.20
C SER A 107 9.15 12.21 -5.80
N SER A 108 9.08 11.02 -5.21
CA SER A 108 9.71 10.70 -3.93
C SER A 108 11.15 10.16 -4.07
N ALA A 109 11.59 9.80 -5.28
CA ALA A 109 12.95 9.32 -5.53
C ALA A 109 13.93 10.46 -5.82
N ASP A 110 13.45 11.59 -6.34
CA ASP A 110 14.29 12.73 -6.74
C ASP A 110 14.70 13.66 -5.57
N ASN A 111 14.21 13.40 -4.35
CA ASN A 111 14.53 14.17 -3.14
C ASN A 111 15.51 13.44 -2.20
N GLU A 112 16.38 12.58 -2.74
CA GLU A 112 17.41 11.87 -1.98
C GLU A 112 18.72 11.76 -2.79
N ALA A 113 19.14 12.89 -3.38
CA ALA A 113 20.42 13.06 -4.08
C ALA A 113 21.31 14.10 -3.37
#